data_AF-C3US87-F1
#
_entry.id   AF-C3US87-F1
#
_cell.length_a   1.000
_cell.length_b   1.000
_cell.length_c   1.000
_cell.angle_alpha   90.00
_cell.angle_beta   90.00
_cell.angle_gamma   90.00
#
_symmetry.space_group_name_H-M   'P 1'
#
loop_
_entity.id
_entity.type
_entity.pdbx_description
1 polymer ?
#
loop_
_entity_poly.entity_id
_entity_poly.type
_entity_poly.pdbx_seq_one_letter_code
_entity_poly.pdbx_strand_id
1 'polypeptide(L)'
;WQSFDYPTDTLLPHMKLGFDLKTKNNRFLTSWRNAYDPSSGSFAYELQIPKNGLPEFFMLRSGGPALRSGPWDGFRLSGIPEMQRWSFLNIVYNFTENKEDVAFTYSITTPNVYAKLTMKFDGFLELSSWDPEMLEWNVFWVSSTTDCDTYMGCTAYSFCDLNTTPKCNCIKGFEPQGGTMDNRSTECVRKTPLECNGDGFFGLKNMKLPYTSGAIVDKSIGLKECEEMC
;
A
#
# COMPACT_ATOMS: atom_id res chain seq x y z
N TRP A 1 -3.48 -16.13 -25.28
CA TRP A 1 -2.38 -16.08 -24.29
C TRP A 1 -1.67 -14.74 -24.46
N GLN A 2 -1.41 -14.01 -23.37
CA GLN A 2 -0.67 -12.76 -23.36
C GLN A 2 0.35 -12.81 -22.22
N SER A 3 1.60 -12.41 -22.46
CA SER A 3 2.62 -12.34 -21.41
C SER A 3 2.24 -11.35 -20.30
N PHE A 4 1.46 -10.32 -20.63
CA PHE A 4 0.96 -9.33 -19.66
C PHE A 4 0.04 -9.94 -18.59
N ASP A 5 -0.55 -11.12 -18.84
CA ASP A 5 -1.33 -11.85 -17.83
C ASP A 5 -0.47 -12.66 -16.86
N TYR A 6 0.83 -12.81 -17.14
CA TYR A 6 1.79 -13.59 -16.37
C TYR A 6 3.09 -12.80 -16.15
N PRO A 7 3.04 -11.65 -15.43
CA PRO A 7 4.22 -10.88 -15.10
C PRO A 7 5.23 -11.69 -14.28
N THR A 8 6.51 -11.34 -14.41
CA THR A 8 7.60 -11.83 -13.55
C THR A 8 7.75 -10.90 -12.35
N ASP A 9 8.84 -10.14 -12.28
CA ASP A 9 9.16 -9.15 -11.26
C ASP A 9 8.80 -7.73 -11.69
N THR A 10 8.42 -7.50 -12.95
CA THR A 10 8.33 -6.16 -13.53
C THR A 10 6.93 -5.85 -14.06
N LEU A 11 6.42 -4.67 -13.73
CA LEU A 11 5.27 -4.04 -14.37
C LEU A 11 5.76 -2.97 -15.36
N LEU A 12 5.36 -3.11 -16.62
CA LEU A 12 5.65 -2.15 -17.71
C LEU A 12 4.43 -1.24 -17.97
N PRO A 13 4.62 -0.14 -18.74
CA PRO A 13 3.51 0.70 -19.15
C PRO A 13 2.39 -0.12 -19.81
N HIS A 14 1.15 0.23 -19.51
CA HIS A 14 -0.10 -0.40 -19.96
C HIS A 14 -0.40 -1.81 -19.42
N MET A 15 0.52 -2.42 -18.66
CA MET A 15 0.21 -3.65 -17.93
C MET A 15 -0.77 -3.39 -16.79
N LYS A 16 -1.54 -4.42 -16.45
CA LYS A 16 -2.48 -4.41 -15.31
C LYS A 16 -1.88 -5.19 -14.15
N LEU A 17 -1.77 -4.55 -12.99
CA LEU A 17 -1.38 -5.19 -11.74
C LEU A 17 -2.61 -5.33 -10.84
N GLY A 18 -3.03 -6.55 -10.54
CA GLY A 18 -4.25 -6.86 -9.80
C GLY A 18 -5.14 -7.87 -10.51
N PHE A 19 -6.42 -7.86 -10.18
CA PHE A 19 -7.38 -8.89 -10.58
C PHE A 19 -8.04 -8.62 -11.93
N ASP A 20 -8.10 -9.67 -12.73
CA ASP A 20 -9.11 -9.88 -13.75
C ASP A 20 -10.26 -10.68 -13.15
N LEU A 21 -11.42 -10.04 -12.93
CA LEU A 21 -12.56 -10.66 -12.24
C LEU A 21 -13.26 -11.73 -13.10
N LYS A 22 -13.16 -11.65 -14.43
CA LYS A 22 -13.77 -12.62 -15.34
C LYS A 22 -13.02 -13.95 -15.32
N THR A 23 -11.69 -13.90 -15.37
CA THR A 23 -10.81 -15.08 -15.37
C THR A 23 -10.40 -15.51 -13.97
N LYS A 24 -10.64 -14.67 -12.95
CA LYS A 24 -10.16 -14.82 -11.57
C LYS A 24 -8.63 -14.86 -11.46
N ASN A 25 -7.93 -14.32 -12.46
CA ASN A 25 -6.47 -14.24 -12.46
C ASN A 25 -6.01 -13.03 -11.66
N ASN A 26 -5.09 -13.22 -10.71
CA ASN A 26 -4.39 -12.12 -10.03
C ASN A 26 -3.03 -11.93 -10.70
N ARG A 27 -2.82 -10.78 -11.34
CA ARG A 27 -1.54 -10.40 -11.94
C ARG A 27 -0.72 -9.70 -10.86
N PHE A 28 0.33 -10.35 -10.36
CA PHE A 28 1.19 -9.83 -9.29
C PHE A 28 2.67 -9.98 -9.64
N LEU A 29 3.54 -9.21 -9.00
CA LEU A 29 4.98 -9.29 -9.24
C LEU A 29 5.63 -10.27 -8.27
N THR A 30 6.55 -11.09 -8.75
CA THR A 30 7.40 -11.97 -7.92
C THR A 30 8.85 -11.64 -8.20
N SER A 31 9.62 -11.34 -7.16
CA SER A 31 11.04 -11.03 -7.31
C SER A 31 11.82 -12.20 -7.87
N TRP A 32 12.97 -11.92 -8.47
CA TRP A 32 13.99 -12.93 -8.72
C TRP A 32 14.55 -13.47 -7.40
N ARG A 33 15.12 -14.67 -7.45
CA ARG A 33 15.78 -15.29 -6.29
C ARG A 33 17.00 -14.47 -5.85
N ASN A 34 17.78 -13.98 -6.82
CA ASN A 34 18.90 -13.08 -6.59
C ASN A 34 19.26 -12.36 -7.90
N ALA A 35 20.35 -11.59 -7.91
CA ALA A 35 20.79 -10.80 -9.07
C ALA A 35 21.12 -11.63 -10.33
N TYR A 36 21.33 -12.94 -10.21
CA TYR A 36 21.79 -13.81 -11.31
C TYR A 36 20.85 -15.00 -11.59
N ASP A 37 19.87 -15.26 -10.72
CA ASP A 37 18.93 -16.36 -10.83
C ASP A 37 17.49 -15.82 -10.96
N PRO A 38 16.90 -15.88 -12.17
CA PRO A 38 15.55 -15.37 -12.44
C PRO A 38 14.43 -16.29 -11.95
N SER A 39 14.74 -17.40 -11.27
CA SER A 39 13.71 -18.21 -10.61
C SER A 39 12.98 -17.40 -9.53
N SER A 40 11.77 -17.83 -9.18
CA SER A 40 10.95 -17.15 -8.18
C SER A 40 11.66 -17.00 -6.84
N GLY A 41 11.75 -15.76 -6.38
CA GLY A 41 12.34 -15.35 -5.11
C GLY A 41 11.35 -15.36 -3.95
N SER A 42 11.74 -14.71 -2.86
CA SER A 42 10.97 -14.70 -1.61
C SER A 42 10.00 -13.53 -1.48
N PHE A 43 10.01 -12.57 -2.40
CA PHE A 43 9.17 -11.38 -2.32
C PHE A 43 8.13 -11.36 -3.43
N ALA A 44 6.91 -10.96 -3.08
CA ALA A 44 5.84 -10.73 -4.04
C ALA A 44 5.15 -9.40 -3.75
N TYR A 45 4.62 -8.76 -4.79
CA TYR A 45 3.81 -7.56 -4.67
C TYR A 45 2.47 -7.79 -5.35
N GLU A 46 1.42 -7.96 -4.54
CA GLU A 46 0.11 -8.43 -4.99
C GLU A 46 -1.03 -7.56 -4.45
N LEU A 47 -2.12 -7.51 -5.22
CA LEU A 47 -3.37 -6.95 -4.75
C LEU A 47 -4.13 -8.02 -3.96
N GLN A 48 -4.66 -7.65 -2.80
CA GLN A 48 -5.59 -8.47 -2.04
C GLN A 48 -6.92 -7.74 -1.92
N ILE A 49 -8.02 -8.48 -2.11
CA ILE A 49 -9.37 -7.98 -1.94
C ILE A 49 -9.97 -8.70 -0.72
N PRO A 50 -10.08 -8.03 0.46
CA PRO A 50 -10.72 -8.63 1.61
C PRO A 50 -12.21 -8.84 1.35
N LYS A 51 -12.83 -9.80 2.04
CA LYS A 51 -14.27 -10.09 1.90
C LYS A 51 -15.13 -8.84 2.16
N ASN A 52 -14.74 -8.07 3.17
CA ASN A 52 -15.28 -6.75 3.49
C ASN A 52 -14.09 -5.79 3.58
N GLY A 53 -14.17 -4.65 2.93
CA GLY A 53 -13.11 -3.64 2.91
C GLY A 53 -12.82 -3.11 1.50
N LEU A 54 -11.63 -2.53 1.34
CA LEU A 54 -11.14 -2.01 0.07
C LEU A 54 -10.04 -2.93 -0.49
N PRO A 55 -9.83 -2.96 -1.82
CA PRO A 55 -8.64 -3.57 -2.40
C PRO A 55 -7.36 -2.88 -1.90
N GLU A 56 -6.38 -3.67 -1.48
CA GLU A 56 -5.11 -3.14 -0.93
C GLU A 56 -3.92 -3.93 -1.48
N PHE A 57 -2.84 -3.22 -1.81
CA PHE A 57 -1.59 -3.86 -2.20
C PHE A 57 -0.74 -4.24 -1.00
N PHE A 58 -0.12 -5.41 -1.08
CA PHE A 58 0.81 -5.94 -0.10
C PHE A 58 2.11 -6.34 -0.75
N MET A 59 3.21 -6.01 -0.09
CA MET A 59 4.47 -6.69 -0.30
C MET A 59 4.54 -7.86 0.67
N LEU A 60 4.64 -9.06 0.12
CA LEU A 60 4.80 -10.29 0.88
C LEU A 60 6.27 -10.69 0.92
N ARG A 61 6.70 -11.25 2.04
CA ARG A 61 7.97 -11.95 2.22
C ARG A 61 7.68 -13.36 2.70
N SER A 62 8.06 -14.35 1.89
CA SER A 62 7.84 -15.78 2.17
C SER A 62 6.39 -16.12 2.52
N GLY A 63 5.43 -15.45 1.86
CA GLY A 63 3.99 -15.63 2.06
C GLY A 63 3.36 -14.80 3.18
N GLY A 64 4.15 -14.09 4.00
CA GLY A 64 3.64 -13.18 5.04
C GLY A 64 3.74 -11.70 4.64
N PRO A 65 2.79 -10.84 5.05
CA PRO A 65 2.84 -9.41 4.74
C PRO A 65 4.01 -8.72 5.43
N ALA A 66 4.87 -8.08 4.64
CA ALA A 66 5.99 -7.28 5.11
C ALA A 66 5.68 -5.78 5.08
N LEU A 67 4.96 -5.34 4.04
CA LEU A 67 4.52 -3.95 3.87
C LEU A 67 3.11 -3.92 3.27
N ARG A 68 2.33 -2.92 3.65
CA ARG A 68 1.00 -2.66 3.10
C ARG A 68 0.98 -1.29 2.42
N SER A 69 0.75 -1.23 1.12
CA SER A 69 0.61 0.05 0.40
C SER A 69 -0.75 0.71 0.62
N GLY A 70 -1.70 -0.04 1.19
CA GLY A 70 -3.01 0.45 1.60
C GLY A 70 -4.00 0.60 0.43
N PRO A 71 -5.21 1.10 0.71
CA PRO A 71 -6.22 1.30 -0.32
C PRO A 71 -5.88 2.49 -1.23
N TRP A 72 -6.51 2.49 -2.39
CA TRP A 72 -6.57 3.64 -3.29
C TRP A 72 -7.49 4.72 -2.73
N ASP A 73 -6.99 5.95 -2.58
CA ASP A 73 -7.72 7.09 -2.00
C ASP A 73 -8.44 7.97 -3.03
N GLY A 74 -8.43 7.57 -4.31
CA GLY A 74 -8.90 8.37 -5.45
C GLY A 74 -7.77 9.03 -6.24
N PHE A 75 -6.60 9.22 -5.62
CA PHE A 75 -5.45 9.93 -6.22
C PHE A 75 -4.14 9.13 -6.16
N ARG A 76 -4.00 8.25 -5.16
CA ARG A 76 -2.80 7.45 -4.90
C ARG A 76 -3.13 6.26 -3.98
N LEU A 77 -2.15 5.37 -3.81
CA LEU A 77 -2.16 4.40 -2.73
C LEU A 77 -1.80 5.11 -1.43
N SER A 78 -2.61 4.94 -0.38
CA SER A 78 -2.46 5.68 0.89
C SER A 78 -1.10 5.50 1.59
N GLY A 79 -0.41 4.38 1.33
CA GLY A 79 0.92 4.07 1.83
C GLY A 79 2.06 4.43 0.88
N ILE A 80 1.79 5.10 -0.25
CA ILE A 80 2.81 5.59 -1.19
C ILE A 80 2.52 7.05 -1.54
N PRO A 81 2.77 7.99 -0.61
CA PRO A 81 2.48 9.41 -0.84
C PRO A 81 3.25 10.01 -2.03
N GLU A 82 4.42 9.44 -2.37
CA GLU A 82 5.30 9.90 -3.44
C GLU A 82 4.78 9.62 -4.86
N MET A 83 3.71 8.83 -5.04
CA MET A 83 3.14 8.56 -6.37
C MET A 83 2.84 9.83 -7.16
N GLN A 84 2.47 10.91 -6.48
CA GLN A 84 2.19 12.21 -7.11
C GLN A 84 3.41 12.80 -7.84
N ARG A 85 4.63 12.45 -7.41
CA ARG A 85 5.89 12.89 -8.05
C ARG A 85 6.20 12.10 -9.31
N TRP A 86 5.53 10.98 -9.58
CA TRP A 86 5.77 10.16 -10.78
C TRP A 86 5.43 10.91 -12.08
N SER A 87 4.62 11.97 -11.99
CA SER A 87 4.39 12.92 -13.07
C SER A 87 5.67 13.59 -13.58
N PHE A 88 6.72 13.72 -12.77
CA PHE A 88 8.05 14.20 -13.22
C PHE A 88 8.73 13.24 -14.20
N LEU A 89 8.33 11.97 -14.22
CA LEU A 89 8.74 10.98 -15.24
C LEU A 89 7.74 10.88 -16.40
N ASN A 90 6.80 11.81 -16.52
CA ASN A 90 5.71 11.75 -17.51
C ASN A 90 4.81 10.52 -17.35
N ILE A 91 4.71 9.99 -16.13
CA ILE A 91 3.84 8.86 -15.81
C ILE A 91 2.45 9.37 -15.42
N VAL A 92 1.44 8.84 -16.08
CA VAL A 92 0.04 8.91 -15.63
C VAL A 92 -0.41 7.52 -15.20
N TYR A 93 -1.18 7.44 -14.14
CA TYR A 93 -1.57 6.16 -13.55
C TYR A 93 -3.04 6.19 -13.15
N ASN A 94 -3.63 5.00 -13.06
CA ASN A 94 -5.02 4.84 -12.67
C ASN A 94 -5.21 3.55 -11.87
N PHE A 95 -6.21 3.56 -10.99
CA PHE A 95 -6.71 2.37 -10.33
C PHE A 95 -8.13 2.11 -10.83
N THR A 96 -8.29 1.03 -11.59
CA THR A 96 -9.59 0.61 -12.10
C THR A 96 -10.23 -0.32 -11.09
N GLU A 97 -11.46 -0.02 -10.68
CA GLU A 97 -12.29 -0.89 -9.83
C GLU A 97 -13.69 -0.95 -10.44
N ASN A 98 -13.94 -1.99 -11.25
CA ASN A 98 -15.23 -2.21 -11.90
C ASN A 98 -15.58 -3.70 -11.95
N LYS A 99 -16.60 -4.09 -12.72
CA LYS A 99 -17.08 -5.48 -12.81
C LYS A 99 -16.12 -6.43 -13.54
N GLU A 100 -15.13 -5.91 -14.25
CA GLU A 100 -14.19 -6.67 -15.07
C GLU A 100 -12.80 -6.72 -14.46
N ASP A 101 -12.31 -5.58 -13.96
CA ASP A 101 -10.96 -5.43 -13.43
C ASP A 101 -10.96 -4.71 -12.08
N VAL A 102 -10.09 -5.18 -11.20
CA VAL A 102 -9.62 -4.44 -10.03
C VAL A 102 -8.10 -4.37 -10.12
N ALA A 103 -7.57 -3.33 -10.74
CA ALA A 103 -6.16 -3.29 -11.11
C ALA A 103 -5.58 -1.86 -11.18
N PHE A 104 -4.30 -1.77 -10.83
CA PHE A 104 -3.46 -0.61 -11.07
C PHE A 104 -2.84 -0.68 -12.47
N THR A 105 -2.79 0.46 -13.17
CA THR A 105 -2.11 0.62 -14.45
C THR A 105 -1.38 1.95 -14.49
N TYR A 106 -0.34 2.04 -15.31
CA TYR A 106 0.28 3.32 -15.64
C TYR A 106 0.69 3.38 -17.11
N SER A 107 0.84 4.58 -17.64
CA SER A 107 1.37 4.83 -18.98
C SER A 107 2.35 6.00 -18.94
N ILE A 108 3.17 6.08 -19.99
CA ILE A 108 4.13 7.17 -20.18
C ILE A 108 3.60 8.06 -21.31
N THR A 109 3.50 9.36 -21.06
CA THR A 109 2.89 10.31 -22.01
C THR A 109 3.89 10.89 -23.01
N THR A 110 5.19 10.74 -22.75
CA THR A 110 6.28 11.26 -23.60
C THR A 110 6.97 10.12 -24.33
N PRO A 111 7.20 10.24 -25.65
CA PRO A 111 7.93 9.22 -26.41
C PRO A 111 9.38 9.12 -25.93
N ASN A 112 10.01 7.96 -26.15
CA ASN A 112 11.41 7.68 -25.79
C ASN A 112 11.76 7.80 -24.30
N VAL A 113 10.76 7.86 -23.42
CA VAL A 113 10.94 7.71 -21.98
C VAL A 113 10.58 6.27 -21.62
N TYR A 114 11.50 5.57 -20.95
CA TYR A 114 11.28 4.22 -20.47
C TYR A 114 11.27 4.23 -18.95
N ALA A 115 10.22 3.69 -18.35
CA ALA A 115 10.10 3.53 -16.91
C ALA A 115 9.46 2.19 -16.58
N LYS A 116 9.91 1.56 -15.49
CA LYS A 116 9.42 0.26 -15.04
C LYS A 116 9.32 0.21 -13.52
N LEU A 117 8.30 -0.50 -13.03
CA LEU A 117 8.14 -0.80 -11.62
C LEU A 117 8.56 -2.26 -11.38
N THR A 118 9.57 -2.49 -10.54
CA THR A 118 10.20 -3.81 -10.37
C THR A 118 10.19 -4.23 -8.90
N MET A 119 9.80 -5.47 -8.62
CA MET A 119 9.94 -6.11 -7.31
C MET A 119 11.34 -6.73 -7.20
N LYS A 120 12.24 -6.07 -6.50
CA LYS A 120 13.65 -6.45 -6.38
C LYS A 120 13.82 -7.64 -5.43
N PHE A 121 14.90 -8.41 -5.63
CA PHE A 121 15.20 -9.61 -4.82
C PHE A 121 15.53 -9.31 -3.36
N ASP A 122 15.90 -8.07 -3.05
CA ASP A 122 16.25 -7.56 -1.72
C ASP A 122 15.04 -6.99 -0.95
N GLY A 123 13.83 -7.06 -1.53
CA GLY A 123 12.60 -6.71 -0.84
C GLY A 123 12.18 -5.25 -1.00
N PHE A 124 12.52 -4.64 -2.14
CA PHE A 124 12.09 -3.29 -2.48
C PHE A 124 11.27 -3.26 -3.77
N LEU A 125 10.18 -2.48 -3.78
CA LEU A 125 9.48 -2.13 -5.00
C LEU A 125 10.11 -0.84 -5.54
N GLU A 126 10.65 -0.90 -6.75
CA GLU A 126 11.48 0.15 -7.33
C GLU A 126 10.84 0.69 -8.61
N LEU A 127 10.59 1.99 -8.67
CA LEU A 127 10.29 2.69 -9.92
C LEU A 127 11.58 3.29 -10.46
N SER A 128 11.98 2.83 -11.64
CA SER A 128 13.19 3.28 -12.32
C SER A 128 12.89 3.81 -13.71
N SER A 129 13.73 4.75 -14.18
CA SER A 129 13.70 5.28 -15.55
C SER A 129 15.04 5.10 -16.24
N TRP A 130 15.02 4.84 -17.54
CA TRP A 130 16.24 4.71 -18.33
C TRP A 130 16.89 6.08 -18.57
N ASP A 131 18.16 6.20 -18.21
CA ASP A 131 19.00 7.36 -18.51
C ASP A 131 19.85 7.07 -19.77
N PRO A 132 19.58 7.75 -20.91
CA PRO A 132 20.32 7.52 -22.14
C PRO A 132 21.74 8.10 -22.13
N GLU A 133 22.05 9.05 -21.24
CA GLU A 133 23.40 9.63 -21.12
C GLU A 133 24.32 8.71 -20.33
N MET A 134 23.81 8.14 -19.23
CA MET A 134 24.57 7.22 -18.37
C MET A 134 24.46 5.75 -18.80
N LEU A 135 23.54 5.42 -19.71
CA LEU A 135 23.24 4.06 -20.17
C LEU A 135 22.87 3.11 -19.02
N GLU A 136 22.10 3.61 -18.06
CA GLU A 136 21.68 2.85 -16.89
C GLU A 136 20.24 3.15 -16.47
N TRP A 137 19.70 2.29 -15.60
CA TRP A 137 18.42 2.54 -14.95
C TRP A 137 18.64 3.40 -13.70
N ASN A 138 18.14 4.63 -13.73
CA ASN A 138 18.14 5.52 -12.59
C ASN A 138 16.92 5.25 -11.71
N VAL A 139 17.15 5.06 -10.40
CA VAL A 139 16.10 4.80 -9.42
C VAL A 139 15.42 6.11 -9.04
N PHE A 140 14.16 6.27 -9.41
CA PHE A 140 13.38 7.47 -9.11
C PHE A 140 12.65 7.37 -7.77
N TRP A 141 12.10 6.20 -7.47
CA TRP A 141 11.41 5.93 -6.22
C TRP A 141 11.62 4.48 -5.79
N VAL A 142 11.67 4.28 -4.48
CA VAL A 142 11.76 2.95 -3.88
C VAL A 142 10.79 2.90 -2.70
N SER A 143 10.13 1.76 -2.49
CA SER A 143 9.28 1.55 -1.33
C SER A 143 10.09 1.73 -0.05
N SER A 144 9.59 2.58 0.85
CA SER A 144 10.23 2.81 2.14
C SER A 144 10.18 1.56 3.02
N THR A 145 11.27 1.29 3.74
CA THR A 145 11.35 0.28 4.80
C THR A 145 11.59 0.94 6.16
N THR A 146 11.11 2.17 6.35
CA THR A 146 11.17 2.80 7.67
C THR A 146 10.40 1.96 8.69
N ASP A 147 10.75 2.14 9.98
CA ASP A 147 10.08 1.43 11.07
C ASP A 147 8.54 1.57 11.02
N CYS A 148 8.00 2.67 10.48
CA CYS A 148 6.57 2.90 10.37
C CYS A 148 5.88 2.24 9.16
N ASP A 149 6.66 1.84 8.15
CA ASP A 149 6.11 1.19 6.95
C ASP A 149 6.04 -0.33 7.09
N THR A 150 6.78 -0.87 8.07
CA THR A 150 6.70 -2.28 8.45
C THR A 150 5.26 -2.62 8.80
N TYR A 151 4.73 -3.68 8.19
CA TYR A 151 3.37 -4.12 8.45
C TYR A 151 3.18 -4.48 9.92
N MET A 152 2.15 -3.88 10.54
CA MET A 152 1.91 -3.98 12.00
C MET A 152 3.12 -3.55 12.85
N GLY A 153 3.86 -2.52 12.43
CA GLY A 153 4.98 -1.96 13.20
C GLY A 153 4.59 -1.42 14.58
N CYS A 154 3.33 -0.98 14.74
CA CYS A 154 2.73 -0.63 16.03
C CYS A 154 1.46 -1.45 16.28
N THR A 155 1.06 -1.55 17.54
CA THR A 155 -0.08 -2.35 18.03
C THR A 155 -1.43 -1.69 17.73
N ALA A 156 -2.53 -2.40 18.02
CA ALA A 156 -3.89 -1.88 17.84
C ALA A 156 -4.12 -0.56 18.61
N TYR A 157 -4.94 0.33 18.02
CA TYR A 157 -5.27 1.66 18.55
C TYR A 157 -4.06 2.58 18.80
N SER A 158 -2.92 2.28 18.18
CA SER A 158 -1.74 3.12 18.13
C SER A 158 -1.39 3.47 16.68
N PHE A 159 -0.55 4.48 16.51
CA PHE A 159 -0.02 4.88 15.21
C PHE A 159 1.48 5.15 15.29
N CYS A 160 2.16 4.98 14.16
CA CYS A 160 3.59 5.23 14.06
C CYS A 160 3.87 6.64 13.56
N ASP A 161 4.75 7.37 14.25
CA ASP A 161 5.28 8.67 13.84
C ASP A 161 6.81 8.62 13.93
N LEU A 162 7.48 8.95 12.81
CA LEU A 162 8.94 8.97 12.73
C LEU A 162 9.55 10.11 13.54
N ASN A 163 8.78 11.13 13.91
CA ASN A 163 9.25 12.32 14.61
C ASN A 163 9.14 12.21 16.14
N THR A 164 8.59 11.11 16.66
CA THR A 164 8.41 10.90 18.10
C THR A 164 9.36 9.83 18.64
N THR A 165 9.59 9.86 19.95
CA THR A 165 10.29 8.79 20.67
C THR A 165 9.51 8.49 21.95
N PRO A 166 8.86 7.31 22.08
CA PRO A 166 8.79 6.19 21.12
C PRO A 166 8.11 6.56 19.79
N LYS A 167 8.33 5.76 18.74
CA LYS A 167 7.70 5.94 17.41
C LYS A 167 6.23 5.57 17.42
N CYS A 168 5.85 4.58 18.22
CA CYS A 168 4.45 4.22 18.39
C CYS A 168 3.79 5.11 19.45
N ASN A 169 2.61 5.64 19.12
CA ASN A 169 1.84 6.54 19.95
C ASN A 169 0.39 6.04 20.05
N CYS A 170 -0.18 5.99 21.26
CA CYS A 170 -1.60 5.72 21.40
C CYS A 170 -2.45 6.84 20.78
N ILE A 171 -3.56 6.46 20.14
CA ILE A 171 -4.55 7.42 19.66
C ILE A 171 -5.08 8.24 20.84
N LYS A 172 -5.41 9.52 20.61
CA LYS A 172 -6.00 10.37 21.64
C LYS A 172 -7.26 9.73 22.22
N GLY A 173 -7.31 9.60 23.54
CA GLY A 173 -8.38 8.88 24.26
C GLY A 173 -8.02 7.44 24.63
N PHE A 174 -6.85 6.95 24.21
CA PHE A 174 -6.27 5.68 24.60
C PHE A 174 -5.00 5.89 25.45
N GLU A 175 -4.60 4.85 26.17
CA GLU A 175 -3.38 4.81 26.98
C GLU A 175 -2.67 3.45 26.87
N PRO A 176 -1.34 3.43 27.05
CA PRO A 176 -0.58 2.19 27.03
C PRO A 176 -0.98 1.27 28.19
N GLN A 177 -1.31 0.02 27.86
CA GLN A 177 -1.52 -1.01 28.86
C GLN A 177 -0.20 -1.29 29.59
N GLY A 178 -0.18 -1.16 30.92
CA GLY A 178 1.05 -1.33 31.71
C GLY A 178 1.94 -0.07 31.79
N GLY A 179 1.46 1.08 31.29
CA GLY A 179 1.98 2.40 31.67
C GLY A 179 2.93 3.06 30.67
N THR A 180 3.98 2.37 30.22
CA THR A 180 4.98 2.99 29.31
C THR A 180 4.88 2.39 27.93
N MET A 181 4.75 3.24 26.91
CA MET A 181 4.69 2.81 25.52
C MET A 181 6.07 2.35 25.04
N ASP A 182 6.15 1.14 24.51
CA ASP A 182 7.27 0.67 23.70
C ASP A 182 6.88 0.62 22.21
N ASN A 183 7.87 0.42 21.35
CA ASN A 183 7.66 0.46 19.90
C ASN A 183 6.99 -0.79 19.31
N ARG A 184 6.70 -1.86 20.06
CA ARG A 184 6.36 -3.16 19.43
C ARG A 184 5.32 -4.01 20.14
N SER A 185 5.15 -3.88 21.44
CA SER A 185 4.37 -4.82 22.24
C SER A 185 3.29 -4.15 23.09
N THR A 186 3.44 -2.87 23.40
CA THR A 186 2.47 -2.18 24.24
C THR A 186 1.16 -1.94 23.49
N GLU A 187 0.08 -2.56 23.95
CA GLU A 187 -1.26 -2.30 23.45
C GLU A 187 -1.81 -0.98 23.99
N CYS A 188 -2.63 -0.31 23.19
CA CYS A 188 -3.35 0.89 23.62
C CYS A 188 -4.79 0.54 23.97
N VAL A 189 -5.21 0.84 25.19
CA VAL A 189 -6.57 0.61 25.69
C VAL A 189 -7.31 1.94 25.84
N ARG A 190 -8.62 1.93 25.60
CA ARG A 190 -9.43 3.15 25.70
C ARG A 190 -9.53 3.56 27.17
N LYS A 191 -9.30 4.84 27.47
CA LYS A 191 -9.34 5.39 28.84
C LYS A 191 -10.72 5.34 29.47
N THR A 192 -11.75 5.53 28.65
CA THR A 192 -13.15 5.55 29.07
C THR A 192 -13.95 4.54 28.25
N PRO A 193 -14.74 3.67 28.86
CA PRO A 193 -15.67 2.79 28.14
C PRO A 193 -16.62 3.58 27.24
N LEU A 194 -17.03 2.98 26.12
CA LEU A 194 -18.03 3.54 25.20
C LEU A 194 -19.44 3.33 25.75
N GLU A 195 -20.32 4.32 25.55
CA GLU A 195 -21.73 4.25 25.94
C GLU A 195 -22.67 4.16 24.73
N CYS A 196 -22.12 4.16 23.51
CA CYS A 196 -22.78 4.20 22.22
C CYS A 196 -23.53 5.53 22.00
N ASN A 197 -24.54 5.80 22.81
CA ASN A 197 -25.31 7.04 22.73
C ASN A 197 -24.54 8.20 23.38
N GLY A 198 -24.16 9.20 22.57
CA GLY A 198 -23.45 10.39 23.04
C GLY A 198 -21.92 10.27 22.95
N ASP A 199 -21.40 9.15 22.44
CA ASP A 199 -20.01 9.05 22.03
C ASP A 199 -19.71 10.03 20.89
N GLY A 200 -18.43 10.37 20.72
CA GLY A 200 -17.98 11.28 19.68
C GLY A 200 -16.64 10.89 19.09
N PHE A 201 -16.27 11.58 18.02
CA PHE A 201 -15.09 11.26 17.22
C PHE A 201 -13.95 12.25 17.43
N PHE A 202 -12.72 11.75 17.29
CA PHE A 202 -11.52 12.58 17.20
C PHE A 202 -10.89 12.44 15.81
N GLY A 203 -10.87 13.54 15.05
CA GLY A 203 -10.31 13.56 13.71
C GLY A 203 -8.79 13.47 13.70
N LEU A 204 -8.25 12.32 13.29
CA LEU A 204 -6.82 12.15 13.03
C LEU A 204 -6.45 12.69 11.66
N LYS A 205 -5.33 13.42 11.57
CA LYS A 205 -4.85 14.05 10.33
C LYS A 205 -3.60 13.35 9.82
N ASN A 206 -3.38 13.44 8.50
CA ASN A 206 -2.17 12.92 7.85
C ASN A 206 -1.95 11.41 8.09
N MET A 207 -3.04 10.66 8.22
CA MET A 207 -3.00 9.23 8.49
C MET A 207 -2.98 8.40 7.22
N LYS A 208 -2.19 7.33 7.24
CA LYS A 208 -2.46 6.16 6.40
C LYS A 208 -3.66 5.41 6.99
N LEU A 209 -4.70 5.18 6.19
CA LEU A 209 -5.89 4.47 6.65
C LEU A 209 -5.51 3.09 7.22
N PRO A 210 -6.17 2.60 8.29
CA PRO A 210 -5.89 1.29 8.86
C PRO A 210 -6.18 0.17 7.85
N TYR A 211 -5.76 -1.06 8.19
CA TYR A 211 -6.10 -2.23 7.39
C TYR A 211 -7.62 -2.36 7.26
N THR A 212 -8.12 -2.54 6.04
CA THR A 212 -9.56 -2.40 5.75
C THR A 212 -10.35 -3.70 5.87
N SER A 213 -9.72 -4.81 6.25
CA SER A 213 -10.44 -6.05 6.49
C SER A 213 -11.46 -5.87 7.62
N GLY A 214 -12.73 -6.09 7.29
CA GLY A 214 -13.86 -5.87 8.19
C GLY A 214 -14.45 -4.47 8.14
N ALA A 215 -13.88 -3.55 7.34
CA ALA A 215 -14.50 -2.25 7.09
C ALA A 215 -15.72 -2.37 6.17
N ILE A 216 -16.69 -1.48 6.35
CA ILE A 216 -17.83 -1.30 5.46
C ILE A 216 -17.56 -0.07 4.60
N VAL A 217 -17.82 -0.17 3.30
CA VAL A 217 -17.57 0.90 2.34
C VAL A 217 -18.87 1.20 1.62
N ASP A 218 -19.36 2.43 1.79
CA ASP A 218 -20.42 2.99 0.98
C ASP A 218 -19.91 4.26 0.28
N LYS A 219 -19.74 4.17 -1.04
CA LYS A 219 -19.23 5.27 -1.88
C LYS A 219 -20.33 6.27 -2.26
N SER A 220 -21.59 6.01 -1.89
CA SER A 220 -22.74 6.85 -2.26
C SER A 220 -23.06 7.93 -1.23
N ILE A 221 -22.59 7.77 0.01
CA ILE A 221 -22.88 8.65 1.15
C ILE A 221 -21.77 9.68 1.41
N GLY A 222 -22.14 10.78 2.06
CA GLY A 222 -21.19 11.81 2.51
C GLY A 222 -20.61 11.54 3.91
N LEU A 223 -19.65 12.38 4.34
CA LEU A 223 -19.03 12.26 5.66
C LEU A 223 -20.02 12.39 6.83
N LYS A 224 -21.05 13.24 6.69
CA LYS A 224 -22.06 13.44 7.72
C LYS A 224 -22.92 12.18 7.93
N GLU A 225 -23.38 11.58 6.85
CA GLU A 225 -24.15 10.32 6.90
C GLU A 225 -23.27 9.16 7.40
N CYS A 226 -21.98 9.15 7.02
CA CYS A 226 -21.02 8.18 7.53
C CYS A 226 -20.79 8.32 9.06
N GLU A 227 -20.76 9.55 9.57
CA GLU A 227 -20.69 9.83 11.02
C GLU A 227 -21.96 9.36 11.75
N GLU A 228 -23.15 9.58 11.17
CA GLU A 228 -24.42 9.12 11.74
C GLU A 228 -24.58 7.59 11.71
N MET A 229 -23.98 6.91 10.73
CA MET A 229 -23.98 5.45 10.62
C MET A 229 -22.98 4.75 11.54
N CYS A 230 -21.89 5.43 11.90
CA CYS A 230 -20.81 4.89 12.72
C CYS A 230 -21.17 4.87 14.21
#